data_AF-A0A8C6RY57-F1
#
_entry.id   AF-A0A8C6RY57-F1
#
_cell.length_a   1.000
_cell.length_b   1.000
_cell.length_c   1.000
_cell.angle_alpha   90.00
_cell.angle_beta   90.00
_cell.angle_gamma   90.00
#
_symmetry.space_group_name_H-M   'P 1'
#
loop_
_entity.id
_entity.type
_entity.pdbx_description
1 polymer ?
#
loop_
_entity_poly.entity_id
_entity_poly.type
_entity_poly.pdbx_seq_one_letter_code
_entity_poly.pdbx_strand_id
1 'polypeptide(L)'
;MVQERLPQVTYKFTMDQSNKRLSELHTYHSSLTCFSEGTRVTEKVWGCCPSPWKSFGSSCYLISTKETVWSKSEQNCVEMGAHLVVINTEAEQNFIIQQLNESLSYFLGLSDPQGNGKWQWIDNTPFKQNVKFWHPNEPNFPEERCGSIVFWSPGGWGWNDVFCNTNRNSICEMSKIYL
;
A
#
# COMPACT_ATOMS: atom_id res chain seq x y z
N MET A 1 -8.35 -12.65 -22.15
CA MET A 1 -8.94 -11.30 -22.10
C MET A 1 -7.79 -10.31 -22.19
N VAL A 2 -7.74 -9.50 -23.24
CA VAL A 2 -6.67 -8.53 -23.47
C VAL A 2 -6.93 -7.34 -22.55
N GLN A 3 -6.02 -7.09 -21.60
CA GLN A 3 -6.11 -5.93 -20.72
C GLN A 3 -5.74 -4.69 -21.56
N GLU A 4 -6.73 -3.90 -21.96
CA GLU A 4 -6.52 -2.64 -22.66
C GLU A 4 -5.64 -1.74 -21.78
N ARG A 5 -4.43 -1.42 -22.27
CA ARG A 5 -3.54 -0.46 -21.61
C ARG A 5 -4.18 0.92 -21.73
N LEU A 6 -4.70 1.45 -20.63
CA LEU A 6 -5.16 2.82 -20.55
C LEU A 6 -4.04 3.79 -20.98
N PRO A 7 -4.36 4.90 -21.67
CA PRO A 7 -3.37 5.93 -21.98
C PRO A 7 -2.74 6.46 -20.69
N GLN A 8 -1.41 6.40 -20.60
CA GLN A 8 -0.64 6.94 -19.48
C GLN A 8 0.17 8.15 -19.95
N VAL A 9 0.24 9.19 -19.11
CA VAL A 9 1.07 10.37 -19.33
C VAL A 9 1.92 10.61 -18.08
N THR A 10 3.23 10.74 -18.25
CA THR A 10 4.14 11.06 -17.14
C THR A 10 4.44 12.55 -17.16
N TYR A 11 4.07 13.25 -16.09
CA TYR A 11 4.45 14.64 -15.86
C TYR A 11 5.79 14.66 -15.13
N LYS A 12 6.83 15.12 -15.83
CA LYS A 12 8.08 15.53 -15.21
C LYS A 12 7.93 16.97 -14.83
N PHE A 13 8.07 17.25 -13.55
CA PHE A 13 7.86 18.60 -13.14
C PHE A 13 9.13 19.46 -13.33
N THR A 14 8.98 20.61 -13.97
CA THR A 14 9.99 21.67 -14.07
C THR A 14 9.47 22.88 -13.30
N MET A 15 10.34 23.58 -12.56
CA MET A 15 10.01 24.80 -11.81
C MET A 15 9.62 25.94 -12.76
N ASP A 16 8.42 25.89 -13.34
CA ASP A 16 7.73 27.04 -13.92
C ASP A 16 6.23 26.71 -14.07
N GLN A 17 5.39 27.65 -13.61
CA GLN A 17 3.93 27.76 -13.79
C GLN A 17 3.00 26.97 -12.84
N SER A 18 2.80 27.61 -11.67
CA SER A 18 1.49 28.04 -11.13
C SER A 18 0.32 27.05 -11.09
N ASN A 19 0.43 25.99 -10.30
CA ASN A 19 -0.74 25.41 -9.62
C ASN A 19 -0.33 25.05 -8.19
N LYS A 20 -1.00 25.65 -7.20
CA LYS A 20 -0.67 25.51 -5.77
C LYS A 20 -0.66 24.04 -5.32
N ARG A 21 -1.58 23.24 -5.88
CA ARG A 21 -1.67 21.79 -5.60
C ARG A 21 -0.50 21.02 -6.20
N LEU A 22 -0.03 21.38 -7.40
CA LEU A 22 1.14 20.74 -8.02
C LEU A 22 2.44 21.12 -7.29
N SER A 23 2.57 22.37 -6.83
CA SER A 23 3.75 22.82 -6.06
C SER A 23 3.88 22.13 -4.69
N GLU A 24 2.78 21.80 -4.02
CA GLU A 24 2.80 21.03 -2.77
C GLU A 24 3.28 19.58 -3.03
N LEU A 25 2.78 18.96 -4.10
CA LEU A 25 3.18 17.61 -4.54
C LEU A 25 4.66 17.48 -4.91
N HIS A 26 5.21 18.52 -5.52
CA HIS A 26 6.65 18.64 -5.79
C HIS A 26 7.54 18.61 -4.55
N THR A 27 7.01 18.99 -3.38
CA THR A 27 7.77 19.01 -2.13
C THR A 27 8.22 17.60 -1.74
N TYR A 28 7.47 16.58 -2.17
CA TYR A 28 7.70 15.18 -1.83
C TYR A 28 8.12 14.31 -3.04
N HIS A 29 7.78 14.71 -4.27
CA HIS A 29 7.92 13.85 -5.45
C HIS A 29 8.50 14.56 -6.68
N SER A 30 9.43 13.91 -7.36
CA SER A 30 10.10 14.44 -8.56
C SER A 30 9.33 14.22 -9.87
N SER A 31 8.36 13.31 -9.90
CA SER A 31 7.51 13.04 -11.07
C SER A 31 6.22 12.31 -10.69
N LEU A 32 5.16 12.54 -11.47
CA LEU A 32 3.87 11.84 -11.38
C LEU A 32 3.59 11.07 -12.68
N THR A 33 3.05 9.86 -12.55
CA THR A 33 2.42 9.15 -13.67
C THR A 33 0.92 9.21 -13.51
N CYS A 34 0.24 9.76 -14.50
CA CYS A 34 -1.20 9.98 -14.52
C CYS A 34 -1.88 9.06 -15.52
N PHE A 35 -3.04 8.54 -15.13
CA PHE A 35 -3.87 7.62 -15.89
C PHE A 35 -5.23 8.29 -16.11
N SER A 36 -5.75 8.28 -17.33
CA SER A 36 -7.06 8.86 -17.60
C SER A 36 -8.15 7.98 -16.97
N GLU A 37 -8.87 8.52 -15.99
CA GLU A 37 -10.01 7.86 -15.34
C GLU A 37 -11.29 8.59 -15.77
N GLY A 38 -12.05 8.02 -16.70
CA GLY A 38 -13.27 8.64 -17.20
C GLY A 38 -14.28 7.63 -17.74
N THR A 39 -15.45 7.56 -17.10
CA THR A 39 -16.64 6.83 -17.60
C THR A 39 -17.68 7.77 -18.20
N ARG A 40 -17.50 9.10 -18.11
CA ARG A 40 -18.40 10.12 -18.67
C ARG A 40 -17.64 11.07 -19.58
N VAL A 41 -18.21 11.30 -20.76
CA VAL A 41 -17.61 11.99 -21.92
C VAL A 41 -17.25 13.46 -21.66
N THR A 42 -17.65 14.06 -20.54
CA THR A 42 -17.55 15.51 -20.32
C THR A 42 -16.48 15.98 -19.33
N GLU A 43 -15.86 15.10 -18.53
CA GLU A 43 -14.79 15.50 -17.60
C GLU A 43 -13.68 14.44 -17.59
N LYS A 44 -12.50 14.82 -18.12
CA LYS A 44 -11.32 13.96 -18.14
C LYS A 44 -10.56 14.13 -16.83
N VAL A 45 -10.90 13.32 -15.83
CA VAL A 45 -10.20 13.29 -14.54
C VAL A 45 -8.97 12.39 -14.68
N TRP A 46 -7.83 12.83 -14.16
CA TRP A 46 -6.60 12.03 -14.19
C TRP A 46 -6.24 11.55 -12.79
N GLY A 47 -6.18 10.24 -12.59
CA GLY A 47 -5.65 9.64 -11.37
C GLY A 47 -4.13 9.49 -11.47
N CYS A 48 -3.39 10.09 -10.56
CA CYS A 48 -1.93 10.16 -10.62
C CYS A 48 -1.27 9.51 -9.41
N CYS A 49 -0.14 8.84 -9.64
CA CYS A 49 0.74 8.30 -8.61
C CYS A 49 2.17 8.83 -8.78
N PRO A 50 2.88 9.14 -7.68
CA PRO A 50 4.30 9.46 -7.73
C PRO A 50 5.14 8.33 -8.29
N SER A 51 6.19 8.63 -9.04
CA SER A 51 7.20 7.60 -9.32
C SER A 51 8.07 7.38 -8.07
N PRO A 52 8.37 6.14 -7.65
CA PRO A 52 8.18 4.85 -8.34
C PRO A 52 6.94 4.03 -7.88
N TRP A 53 5.89 4.68 -7.39
CA TRP A 53 4.69 4.04 -6.85
C TRP A 53 3.89 3.33 -7.96
N LYS A 54 3.26 2.21 -7.59
CA LYS A 54 2.37 1.43 -8.45
C LYS A 54 0.93 1.89 -8.26
N SER A 55 0.15 1.89 -9.32
CA SER A 55 -1.24 2.37 -9.35
C SER A 55 -2.20 1.20 -9.41
N PHE A 56 -3.19 1.17 -8.51
CA PHE A 56 -4.30 0.22 -8.56
C PHE A 56 -5.54 0.80 -7.87
N GLY A 57 -6.72 0.62 -8.45
CA GLY A 57 -7.95 1.20 -7.93
C GLY A 57 -7.83 2.72 -7.77
N SER A 58 -8.16 3.24 -6.58
CA SER A 58 -8.02 4.66 -6.21
C SER A 58 -6.75 4.97 -5.41
N SER A 59 -5.80 4.03 -5.36
CA SER A 59 -4.61 4.11 -4.49
C SER A 59 -3.30 3.98 -5.27
N CYS A 60 -2.23 4.41 -4.62
CA CYS A 60 -0.85 4.30 -5.02
C CYS A 60 -0.09 3.49 -3.96
N TYR A 61 0.79 2.59 -4.39
CA TYR A 61 1.50 1.64 -3.53
C TYR A 61 3.01 1.73 -3.72
N LEU A 62 3.77 1.74 -2.63
CA LEU A 62 5.23 1.70 -2.65
C LEU A 62 5.74 0.50 -1.84
N ILE A 63 6.57 -0.33 -2.47
CA ILE A 63 7.24 -1.44 -1.81
C ILE A 63 8.59 -0.93 -1.27
N SER A 64 8.71 -0.83 0.05
CA SER A 64 9.96 -0.44 0.70
C SER A 64 11.00 -1.55 0.57
N THR A 65 12.18 -1.21 0.08
CA THR A 65 13.34 -2.12 0.04
C THR A 65 14.15 -2.13 1.34
N LYS A 66 13.84 -1.23 2.29
CA LYS A 66 14.50 -1.14 3.58
C LYS A 66 13.76 -1.99 4.61
N GLU A 67 14.51 -2.80 5.34
CA GLU A 67 13.98 -3.53 6.48
C GLU A 67 14.05 -2.68 7.75
N THR A 68 12.90 -2.45 8.37
CA THR A 68 12.79 -1.71 9.63
C THR A 68 11.72 -2.33 10.52
N VAL A 69 11.69 -1.97 11.80
CA VAL A 69 10.60 -2.35 12.72
C VAL A 69 9.28 -1.68 12.32
N TRP A 70 8.14 -2.26 12.70
CA TRP A 70 6.81 -1.83 12.23
C TRP A 70 6.54 -0.33 12.42
N SER A 71 6.84 0.21 13.61
CA SER A 71 6.63 1.63 13.91
C SER A 71 7.48 2.56 13.05
N LYS A 72 8.72 2.16 12.73
CA LYS A 72 9.60 2.94 11.85
C LYS A 72 9.15 2.83 10.39
N SER A 73 8.66 1.67 9.99
CA SER A 73 8.07 1.46 8.66
C SER A 73 6.86 2.37 8.43
N GLU A 74 5.97 2.48 9.42
CA GLU A 74 4.85 3.44 9.40
C GLU A 74 5.33 4.89 9.33
N GLN A 75 6.29 5.27 10.18
CA GLN A 75 6.86 6.61 10.14
C GLN A 75 7.42 6.96 8.76
N ASN A 76 8.12 6.02 8.11
CA ASN A 76 8.65 6.22 6.76
C ASN A 76 7.51 6.45 5.74
N CYS A 77 6.40 5.72 5.83
CA CYS A 77 5.23 5.95 4.98
C CYS A 77 4.63 7.34 5.22
N VAL A 78 4.48 7.75 6.49
CA VAL A 78 3.95 9.06 6.88
C VAL A 78 4.82 10.21 6.36
N GLU A 79 6.15 10.07 6.39
CA GLU A 79 7.09 11.04 5.81
C GLU A 79 6.88 11.24 4.30
N MET A 80 6.25 10.30 3.62
CA MET A 80 5.88 10.37 2.20
C MET A 80 4.40 10.73 1.95
N GLY A 81 3.64 11.09 3.00
CA GLY A 81 2.21 11.39 2.90
C GLY A 81 1.32 10.16 2.74
N ALA A 82 1.79 9.00 3.21
CA ALA A 82 1.14 7.70 3.10
C ALA A 82 1.03 7.00 4.46
N HIS A 83 0.44 5.82 4.48
CA HIS A 83 0.43 4.92 5.63
C HIS A 83 0.87 3.52 5.21
N LEU A 84 1.18 2.63 6.17
CA LEU A 84 1.26 1.20 5.87
C LEU A 84 -0.06 0.71 5.25
N VAL A 85 0.05 -0.19 4.27
CA VAL A 85 -1.08 -0.61 3.43
C VAL A 85 -2.25 -1.20 4.22
N VAL A 86 -3.47 -0.86 3.80
CA VAL A 86 -4.72 -1.40 4.33
C VAL A 86 -5.38 -2.23 3.23
N ILE A 87 -5.45 -3.54 3.42
CA ILE A 87 -5.99 -4.43 2.38
C ILE A 87 -7.51 -4.55 2.55
N ASN A 88 -8.24 -3.87 1.67
CA ASN A 88 -9.69 -3.76 1.67
C ASN A 88 -10.38 -4.86 0.84
N THR A 89 -9.70 -5.38 -0.19
CA THR A 89 -10.29 -6.33 -1.14
C THR A 89 -9.34 -7.43 -1.58
N GLU A 90 -9.89 -8.55 -2.06
CA GLU A 90 -9.11 -9.63 -2.67
C GLU A 90 -8.37 -9.17 -3.94
N ALA A 91 -9.01 -8.30 -4.73
CA ALA A 91 -8.38 -7.76 -5.94
C ALA A 91 -7.14 -6.91 -5.61
N GLU A 92 -7.19 -6.15 -4.52
CA GLU A 92 -6.05 -5.39 -3.99
C GLU A 92 -4.94 -6.30 -3.47
N GLN A 93 -5.25 -7.31 -2.65
CA GLN A 93 -4.28 -8.32 -2.23
C GLN A 93 -3.57 -8.94 -3.45
N ASN A 94 -4.36 -9.39 -4.45
CA ASN A 94 -3.84 -10.03 -5.65
C ASN A 94 -2.97 -9.10 -6.50
N PHE A 95 -3.26 -7.80 -6.52
CA PHE A 95 -2.40 -6.81 -7.16
C PHE A 95 -1.09 -6.63 -6.40
N ILE A 96 -1.14 -6.51 -5.07
CA ILE A 96 0.02 -6.28 -4.21
C ILE A 96 1.02 -7.44 -4.35
N ILE A 97 0.57 -8.70 -4.22
CA ILE A 97 1.46 -9.87 -4.22
C ILE A 97 2.26 -10.03 -5.52
N GLN A 98 1.75 -9.52 -6.65
CA GLN A 98 2.47 -9.53 -7.93
C GLN A 98 3.72 -8.63 -7.93
N GLN A 99 3.84 -7.73 -6.94
CA GLN A 99 4.96 -6.80 -6.80
C GLN A 99 5.98 -7.25 -5.75
N LEU A 100 5.70 -8.33 -5.01
CA LEU A 100 6.48 -8.77 -3.87
C LEU A 100 7.48 -9.86 -4.24
N ASN A 101 8.54 -9.98 -3.44
CA ASN A 101 9.50 -11.07 -3.53
C ASN A 101 9.13 -12.17 -2.55
N GLU A 102 8.92 -13.39 -3.03
CA GLU A 102 8.50 -14.56 -2.23
C GLU A 102 9.47 -14.91 -1.09
N SER A 103 10.74 -14.49 -1.18
CA SER A 103 11.74 -14.70 -0.12
C SER A 103 11.66 -13.69 1.03
N LEU A 104 10.77 -12.70 0.95
CA LEU A 104 10.66 -11.60 1.90
C LEU A 104 9.29 -11.56 2.60
N SER A 105 9.24 -10.83 3.70
CA SER A 105 8.01 -10.54 4.45
C SER A 105 7.83 -9.03 4.57
N TYR A 106 6.58 -8.58 4.45
CA TYR A 106 6.26 -7.17 4.35
C TYR A 106 5.22 -6.78 5.40
N PHE A 107 5.50 -5.75 6.18
CA PHE A 107 4.55 -5.18 7.13
C PHE A 107 3.33 -4.60 6.44
N LEU A 108 2.17 -4.87 7.04
CA LEU A 108 0.87 -4.29 6.73
C LEU A 108 0.52 -3.21 7.76
N GLY A 109 -0.44 -2.36 7.46
CA GLY A 109 -1.03 -1.40 8.39
C GLY A 109 -1.95 -2.06 9.42
N LEU A 110 -1.67 -3.30 9.82
CA LEU A 110 -2.50 -4.14 10.66
C LEU A 110 -1.78 -4.43 11.98
N SER A 111 -2.44 -4.22 13.12
CA SER A 111 -1.85 -4.50 14.44
C SER A 111 -2.91 -4.91 15.48
N ASP A 112 -2.47 -5.61 16.53
CA ASP A 112 -3.25 -5.86 17.75
C ASP A 112 -2.48 -5.30 18.96
N PRO A 113 -2.60 -3.99 19.26
CA PRO A 113 -1.77 -3.34 20.27
C PRO A 113 -1.88 -3.95 21.68
N GLN A 114 -3.05 -4.55 21.99
CA GLN A 114 -3.36 -5.08 23.31
C GLN A 114 -3.11 -6.59 23.43
N GLY A 115 -2.82 -7.29 22.33
CA GLY A 115 -2.60 -8.75 22.32
C GLY A 115 -3.85 -9.53 22.77
N ASN A 116 -5.03 -9.08 22.39
CA ASN A 116 -6.31 -9.69 22.80
C ASN A 116 -7.14 -10.19 21.60
N GLY A 117 -6.51 -10.32 20.43
CA GLY A 117 -7.12 -10.74 19.17
C GLY A 117 -7.91 -9.63 18.45
N LYS A 118 -7.89 -8.38 18.95
CA LYS A 118 -8.63 -7.26 18.35
C LYS A 118 -7.74 -6.47 17.39
N TRP A 119 -7.55 -7.04 16.21
CA TRP A 119 -6.83 -6.44 15.11
C TRP A 119 -7.47 -5.14 14.61
N GLN A 120 -6.62 -4.16 14.28
CA GLN A 120 -6.98 -2.82 13.87
C GLN A 120 -6.14 -2.40 12.67
N TRP A 121 -6.81 -1.79 11.67
CA TRP A 121 -6.14 -1.12 10.58
C TRP A 121 -5.67 0.27 11.00
N ILE A 122 -4.53 0.71 10.47
CA ILE A 122 -3.88 2.00 10.78
C ILE A 122 -4.77 3.20 10.42
N ASP A 123 -5.63 3.06 9.42
CA ASP A 123 -6.56 4.09 8.96
C ASP A 123 -7.92 4.09 9.70
N ASN A 124 -8.07 3.22 10.71
CA ASN A 124 -9.29 2.99 11.49
C ASN A 124 -10.46 2.39 10.69
N THR A 125 -10.23 1.84 9.50
CA THR A 125 -11.25 1.04 8.83
C THR A 125 -11.63 -0.18 9.67
N PRO A 126 -12.92 -0.55 9.74
CA PRO A 126 -13.33 -1.69 10.55
C PRO A 126 -12.67 -3.00 10.08
N PHE A 127 -11.90 -3.63 10.96
CA PHE A 127 -11.37 -4.96 10.72
C PHE A 127 -12.50 -5.99 10.77
N LYS A 128 -12.69 -6.74 9.69
CA LYS A 128 -13.68 -7.82 9.64
C LYS A 128 -13.03 -9.11 10.15
N GLN A 129 -13.55 -9.68 11.23
CA GLN A 129 -12.96 -10.88 11.84
C GLN A 129 -12.99 -12.14 10.94
N ASN A 130 -13.82 -12.16 9.90
CA ASN A 130 -13.92 -13.26 8.93
C ASN A 130 -13.01 -13.09 7.69
N VAL A 131 -11.98 -12.25 7.77
CA VAL A 131 -11.02 -12.04 6.67
C VAL A 131 -10.20 -13.31 6.43
N LYS A 132 -10.16 -13.73 5.16
CA LYS A 132 -9.64 -15.03 4.72
C LYS A 132 -8.15 -15.03 4.34
N PHE A 133 -7.45 -13.92 4.59
CA PHE A 133 -6.08 -13.76 4.09
C PHE A 133 -5.00 -14.22 5.07
N TRP A 134 -5.35 -14.48 6.33
CA TRP A 134 -4.45 -15.14 7.26
C TRP A 134 -4.04 -16.52 6.74
N HIS A 135 -2.78 -16.88 6.96
CA HIS A 135 -2.33 -18.25 6.77
C HIS A 135 -3.08 -19.20 7.71
N PRO A 136 -3.16 -20.50 7.37
CA PRO A 136 -3.73 -21.49 8.28
C PRO A 136 -3.06 -21.45 9.66
N ASN A 137 -3.88 -21.37 10.71
CA ASN A 137 -3.49 -21.22 12.12
C ASN A 137 -3.02 -19.82 12.53
N GLU A 138 -2.96 -18.84 11.62
CA GLU A 138 -2.68 -17.46 11.96
C GLU A 138 -3.96 -16.64 12.20
N PRO A 139 -3.93 -15.62 13.07
CA PRO A 139 -2.81 -15.26 13.96
C PRO A 139 -2.67 -16.23 15.15
N ASN A 140 -1.45 -16.53 15.59
CA ASN A 140 -1.18 -17.61 16.53
C ASN A 140 -0.59 -17.20 17.89
N PHE A 141 -0.04 -15.99 18.06
CA PHE A 141 0.67 -15.60 19.29
C PHE A 141 0.31 -14.18 19.79
N PRO A 142 -0.23 -14.00 21.01
CA PRO A 142 -0.64 -12.69 21.53
C PRO A 142 0.45 -11.61 21.63
N GLU A 143 1.71 -12.01 21.69
CA GLU A 143 2.87 -11.11 21.70
C GLU A 143 3.31 -10.71 20.28
N GLU A 144 2.87 -11.43 19.25
CA GLU A 144 3.04 -11.08 17.85
C GLU A 144 1.93 -10.10 17.41
N ARG A 145 2.20 -8.81 17.65
CA ARG A 145 1.16 -7.78 17.59
C ARG A 145 1.08 -7.01 16.27
N CYS A 146 1.84 -7.39 15.26
CA CYS A 146 1.89 -6.71 13.97
C CYS A 146 1.63 -7.68 12.82
N GLY A 147 0.81 -7.28 11.86
CA GLY A 147 0.49 -8.08 10.69
C GLY A 147 1.54 -7.92 9.60
N SER A 148 1.90 -9.03 8.97
CA SER A 148 2.76 -9.07 7.79
C SER A 148 2.17 -9.97 6.71
N ILE A 149 2.50 -9.71 5.45
CA ILE A 149 2.23 -10.63 4.33
C ILE A 149 3.52 -11.38 3.97
N VAL A 150 3.41 -12.70 3.78
CA VAL A 150 4.55 -13.60 3.54
C VAL A 150 4.13 -14.79 2.67
N PHE A 151 5.08 -15.32 1.89
CA PHE A 151 4.89 -16.51 1.08
C PHE A 151 5.38 -17.77 1.80
N TRP A 152 4.52 -18.77 1.96
CA TRP A 152 4.88 -20.08 2.51
C TRP A 152 4.59 -21.17 1.48
N SER A 153 5.60 -21.94 1.06
CA SER A 153 5.38 -23.07 0.16
C SER A 153 4.84 -24.29 0.91
N PRO A 154 3.81 -25.00 0.42
CA PRO A 154 3.08 -24.80 -0.85
C PRO A 154 1.84 -23.90 -0.75
N GLY A 155 1.58 -23.27 0.40
CA GLY A 155 0.37 -22.48 0.69
C GLY A 155 0.23 -21.13 -0.03
N GLY A 156 1.31 -20.57 -0.57
CA GLY A 156 1.30 -19.30 -1.30
C GLY A 156 1.40 -18.08 -0.38
N TRP A 157 0.84 -16.94 -0.82
CA TRP A 157 0.81 -15.70 -0.06
C TRP A 157 -0.33 -15.66 0.96
N GLY A 158 -0.02 -15.22 2.17
CA GLY A 158 -0.99 -15.05 3.25
C GLY A 158 -0.43 -14.15 4.35
N TRP A 159 -1.27 -13.81 5.33
CA TRP A 159 -0.90 -12.96 6.45
C TRP A 159 -0.39 -13.80 7.62
N ASN A 160 0.54 -13.23 8.35
CA ASN A 160 1.16 -13.80 9.54
C ASN A 160 1.31 -12.68 10.59
N ASP A 161 0.95 -12.96 11.83
CA ASP A 161 1.28 -12.09 12.95
C ASP A 161 2.76 -12.26 13.29
N VAL A 162 3.40 -11.14 13.62
CA VAL A 162 4.84 -11.09 13.89
C VAL A 162 5.15 -10.14 15.03
N PHE A 163 6.27 -10.37 15.72
CA PHE A 163 6.81 -9.39 16.66
C PHE A 163 7.10 -8.06 15.95
N CYS A 164 6.50 -6.97 16.42
CA CYS A 164 6.60 -5.64 15.83
C CYS A 164 8.03 -5.08 15.77
N ASN A 165 8.94 -5.58 16.61
CA ASN A 165 10.33 -5.17 16.70
C ASN A 165 11.27 -6.00 15.80
N THR A 166 10.73 -6.90 14.97
CA THR A 166 11.50 -7.60 13.93
C THR A 166 11.65 -6.72 12.70
N ASN A 167 12.83 -6.73 12.10
CA ASN A 167 13.08 -5.99 10.86
C ASN A 167 12.43 -6.73 9.69
N ARG A 168 11.62 -6.00 8.92
CA ARG A 168 10.95 -6.49 7.71
C ARG A 168 10.80 -5.38 6.70
N ASN A 169 10.59 -5.73 5.44
CA ASN A 169 10.15 -4.78 4.43
C ASN A 169 8.74 -4.26 4.77
N SER A 170 8.26 -3.27 4.02
CA SER A 170 6.93 -2.71 4.23
C SER A 170 6.29 -2.29 2.91
N ILE A 171 4.97 -2.13 2.95
CA ILE A 171 4.19 -1.63 1.82
C ILE A 171 3.49 -0.37 2.30
N CYS A 172 3.75 0.76 1.63
CA CYS A 172 3.04 2.00 1.87
C CYS A 172 1.90 2.16 0.86
N GLU A 173 0.82 2.80 1.29
CA GLU A 173 -0.36 3.14 0.49
C GLU A 173 -0.76 4.60 0.71
N MET A 174 -1.13 5.29 -0.37
CA MET A 174 -1.79 6.59 -0.33
C MET A 174 -2.87 6.68 -1.40
N SER A 175 -3.84 7.58 -1.23
CA SER A 175 -4.83 7.85 -2.28
C SER A 175 -4.18 8.47 -3.53
N LYS A 176 -4.74 8.16 -4.70
CA LYS A 176 -4.37 8.82 -5.95
C LYS A 176 -4.58 10.32 -5.88
N ILE A 177 -3.70 11.04 -6.55
CA ILE A 177 -3.86 12.47 -6.80
C ILE A 177 -4.73 12.66 -8.03
N TYR A 178 -5.90 13.25 -7.86
CA TYR A 178 -6.81 13.55 -8.95
C TYR A 178 -6.60 14.97 -9.48
N LEU A 179 -6.28 15.09 -10.77
CA LEU A 179 -6.06 16.34 -11.51
C LEU A 179 -7.12 16.56 -12.60
#